data_AF-A0AAU9AP70-F1
#
_entry.id   AF-A0AAU9AP70-F1
#
_cell.length_a   1.000
_cell.length_b   1.000
_cell.length_c   1.000
_cell.angle_alpha   90.00
_cell.angle_beta   90.00
_cell.angle_gamma   90.00
#
_symmetry.space_group_name_H-M   'P 1'
#
loop_
_entity.id
_entity.type
_entity.pdbx_description
1 polymer ?
#
loop_
_entity_poly.entity_id
_entity_poly.type
_entity_poly.pdbx_seq_one_letter_code
_entity_poly.pdbx_strand_id
1 'polypeptide(L)'
;MSRGRIVFEGNPWPEGHAVEAFEWSARVEDGEVWFDLHLASAAYYAEREIDQDEDEPEDDSWKSPSVWGNYHRCTLSSTFWGERGGFRAGPLAQLSAAALDGAEFVVDPVGEEIDDVEDLAFGLYLLGHDSAVEHRIRFLRRGDSERFDILWSGRIALTYVGRYRPDYRFQARIEDVPMPTPRSP
;
A
#
# COMPACT_ATOMS: atom_id res chain seq x y z
N MET A 1 -8.73 -16.62 -3.13
CA MET A 1 -7.48 -15.85 -2.98
C MET A 1 -7.61 -14.64 -3.88
N SER A 2 -7.43 -13.43 -3.35
CA SER A 2 -7.34 -12.21 -4.14
C SER A 2 -6.14 -12.31 -5.08
N ARG A 3 -6.20 -11.57 -6.20
CA ARG A 3 -5.08 -11.46 -7.15
C ARG A 3 -4.73 -9.99 -7.26
N GLY A 4 -3.48 -9.66 -7.51
CA GLY A 4 -3.13 -8.26 -7.68
C GLY A 4 -1.68 -8.06 -8.01
N ARG A 5 -1.34 -6.81 -8.28
CA ARG A 5 0.02 -6.37 -8.55
C ARG A 5 0.23 -4.99 -7.95
N ILE A 6 1.43 -4.76 -7.42
CA ILE A 6 1.93 -3.45 -7.04
C ILE A 6 3.11 -3.07 -7.95
N VAL A 7 3.11 -1.84 -8.45
CA VAL A 7 4.14 -1.28 -9.33
C VAL A 7 4.76 -0.10 -8.60
N PHE A 8 6.09 0.01 -8.65
CA PHE A 8 6.84 1.14 -8.12
C PHE A 8 7.44 1.91 -9.30
N GLU A 9 7.03 3.17 -9.49
CA GLU A 9 7.37 3.92 -10.69
C GLU A 9 8.88 4.12 -10.79
N GLY A 10 9.44 3.70 -11.93
CA GLY A 10 10.86 3.83 -12.19
C GLY A 10 11.76 2.89 -11.39
N ASN A 11 11.24 1.88 -10.70
CA ASN A 11 12.10 0.83 -10.16
C ASN A 11 12.61 -0.11 -11.29
N PRO A 12 13.46 -1.11 -10.99
CA PRO A 12 13.99 -2.03 -12.00
C PRO A 12 12.97 -3.00 -12.64
N TRP A 13 11.78 -3.13 -12.04
CA TRP A 13 10.70 -4.01 -12.50
C TRP A 13 9.49 -3.17 -12.94
N PRO A 14 9.50 -2.58 -14.16
CA PRO A 14 8.38 -1.78 -14.65
C PRO A 14 7.06 -2.56 -14.74
N GLU A 15 7.14 -3.89 -14.82
CA GLU A 15 5.99 -4.78 -14.76
C GLU A 15 5.32 -4.81 -13.38
N GLY A 16 6.04 -4.47 -12.30
CA GLY A 16 5.62 -4.56 -10.90
C GLY A 16 5.80 -5.95 -10.29
N HIS A 17 5.22 -6.16 -9.10
CA HIS A 17 5.34 -7.40 -8.33
C HIS A 17 3.97 -7.93 -7.94
N ALA A 18 3.75 -9.24 -8.12
CA ALA A 18 2.52 -9.89 -7.71
C ALA A 18 2.21 -9.63 -6.23
N VAL A 19 0.95 -9.42 -5.90
CA VAL A 19 0.48 -9.35 -4.51
C VAL A 19 0.29 -10.77 -4.01
N GLU A 20 1.08 -11.16 -3.01
CA GLU A 20 1.05 -12.51 -2.42
C GLU A 20 0.03 -12.60 -1.28
N ALA A 21 -0.08 -11.53 -0.50
CA ALA A 21 -1.09 -11.41 0.55
C ALA A 21 -1.79 -10.05 0.47
N PHE A 22 -3.11 -10.08 0.61
CA PHE A 22 -3.90 -8.88 0.80
C PHE A 22 -5.03 -9.14 1.80
N GLU A 23 -5.16 -8.28 2.78
CA GLU A 23 -6.25 -8.28 3.74
C GLU A 23 -6.89 -6.90 3.78
N TRP A 24 -8.22 -6.88 3.72
CA TRP A 24 -9.04 -5.71 4.00
C TRP A 24 -9.94 -6.07 5.17
N SER A 25 -9.78 -5.35 6.28
CA SER A 25 -10.62 -5.52 7.46
C SER A 25 -11.27 -4.18 7.85
N ALA A 26 -12.30 -4.28 8.70
CA ALA A 26 -13.07 -3.14 9.14
C ALA A 26 -13.34 -3.24 10.63
N ARG A 27 -13.04 -2.15 11.35
CA ARG A 27 -13.30 -2.01 12.78
C ARG A 27 -14.27 -0.87 13.03
N VAL A 28 -15.03 -0.96 14.13
CA VAL A 28 -15.98 0.07 14.54
C VAL A 28 -15.50 0.75 15.81
N GLU A 29 -15.30 2.05 15.75
CA GLU A 29 -14.90 2.91 16.86
C GLU A 29 -15.86 4.10 16.93
N ASP A 30 -16.55 4.27 18.06
CA ASP A 30 -17.52 5.37 18.28
C ASP A 30 -18.60 5.52 17.19
N GLY A 31 -19.04 4.40 16.61
CA GLY A 31 -20.04 4.36 15.53
C GLY A 31 -19.49 4.68 14.13
N GLU A 32 -18.18 4.89 14.03
CA GLU A 32 -17.44 5.11 12.79
C GLU A 32 -16.75 3.82 12.35
N VAL A 33 -16.78 3.55 11.05
CA VAL A 33 -16.05 2.45 10.43
C VAL A 33 -14.68 2.95 10.05
N TRP A 34 -13.66 2.20 10.46
CA TRP A 34 -12.29 2.35 10.03
C TRP A 34 -11.90 1.15 9.18
N PHE A 35 -11.26 1.41 8.05
CA PHE A 35 -10.69 0.37 7.19
C PHE A 35 -9.20 0.22 7.45
N ASP A 36 -8.81 -1.04 7.48
CA ASP A 36 -7.44 -1.50 7.54
C ASP A 36 -7.11 -2.26 6.29
N LEU A 37 -5.94 -1.96 5.71
CA LEU A 37 -5.41 -2.68 4.57
C LEU A 37 -4.02 -3.22 4.91
N HIS A 38 -3.79 -4.46 4.53
CA HIS A 38 -2.48 -5.09 4.52
C HIS A 38 -2.19 -5.59 3.11
N LEU A 39 -1.02 -5.25 2.58
CA LEU A 39 -0.50 -5.74 1.32
C LEU A 39 0.93 -6.22 1.52
N ALA A 40 1.21 -7.45 1.08
CA ALA A 40 2.55 -7.95 0.89
C ALA A 40 2.76 -8.37 -0.57
N SER A 41 3.83 -7.88 -1.19
CA SER A 41 4.23 -8.36 -2.50
C SER A 41 4.93 -9.72 -2.39
N ALA A 42 4.96 -10.46 -3.49
CA ALA A 42 5.94 -11.52 -3.70
C ALA A 42 7.35 -10.93 -3.65
N ALA A 43 8.35 -11.82 -3.55
CA ALA A 43 9.75 -11.40 -3.63
C ALA A 43 10.03 -10.67 -4.95
N TYR A 44 10.86 -9.64 -4.93
CA TYR A 44 11.10 -8.80 -6.12
C TYR A 44 11.66 -9.60 -7.31
N TYR A 45 12.46 -10.63 -7.01
CA TYR A 45 13.06 -11.55 -7.97
C TYR A 45 12.19 -12.79 -8.29
N ALA A 46 10.95 -12.87 -7.81
CA ALA A 46 10.12 -14.08 -7.96
C ALA A 46 9.74 -14.42 -9.41
N GLU A 47 9.57 -13.40 -10.27
CA GLU A 47 9.16 -13.57 -11.67
C GLU A 47 10.30 -13.29 -12.66
N ARG A 48 11.26 -12.44 -12.27
CA ARG A 48 12.42 -12.05 -13.08
C ARG A 48 13.59 -11.64 -12.19
N GLU A 49 14.71 -12.34 -12.34
CA GLU A 49 16.00 -11.91 -11.80
C GLU A 49 16.62 -10.84 -12.73
N ILE A 50 17.38 -9.91 -12.15
CA ILE A 50 18.13 -8.90 -12.89
C ILE A 50 19.59 -9.08 -12.50
N ASP A 51 20.38 -9.57 -13.45
CA ASP A 51 21.83 -9.62 -13.30
C ASP A 51 22.36 -8.18 -13.33
N GLN A 52 22.89 -7.73 -12.20
CA GLN A 52 23.57 -6.45 -12.08
C GLN A 52 25.07 -6.71 -12.02
N ASP A 53 25.84 -5.93 -12.76
CA ASP A 53 27.30 -5.98 -12.69
C ASP A 53 27.74 -5.41 -11.33
N GLU A 54 28.42 -6.22 -10.52
CA GLU A 54 28.89 -5.85 -9.17
C GLU A 54 29.89 -4.67 -9.22
N ASP A 55 30.50 -4.42 -10.39
CA ASP A 55 31.47 -3.35 -10.61
C ASP A 55 30.83 -2.04 -11.11
N GLU A 56 29.52 -2.02 -11.41
CA GLU A 56 28.82 -0.80 -11.86
C GLU A 56 28.48 0.11 -10.67
N PRO A 57 28.90 1.39 -10.67
CA PRO A 57 28.65 2.29 -9.55
C PRO A 57 27.14 2.53 -9.35
N GLU A 58 26.67 2.28 -8.13
CA GLU A 58 25.29 2.50 -7.73
C GLU A 58 25.06 3.95 -7.28
N ASP A 59 24.69 4.82 -8.22
CA ASP A 59 24.42 6.23 -7.91
C ASP A 59 23.01 6.47 -7.31
N ASP A 60 22.08 5.53 -7.48
CA ASP A 60 20.69 5.64 -6.98
C ASP A 60 20.13 4.29 -6.49
N SER A 61 19.93 4.18 -5.17
CA SER A 61 19.33 3.00 -4.52
C SER A 61 17.95 2.62 -5.09
N TRP A 62 17.16 3.59 -5.57
CA TRP A 62 15.84 3.29 -6.17
C TRP A 62 15.97 2.53 -7.49
N LYS A 63 17.08 2.70 -8.21
CA LYS A 63 17.34 2.08 -9.50
C LYS A 63 18.17 0.81 -9.41
N SER A 64 18.71 0.48 -8.24
CA SER A 64 19.62 -0.65 -8.04
C SER A 64 18.86 -1.96 -7.74
N PRO A 65 18.82 -2.96 -8.65
CA PRO A 65 18.20 -4.26 -8.37
C PRO A 65 18.77 -4.95 -7.14
N SER A 66 20.08 -4.84 -6.89
CA SER A 66 20.74 -5.46 -5.73
C SER A 66 20.17 -4.93 -4.41
N VAL A 67 19.96 -3.60 -4.32
CA VAL A 67 19.38 -2.94 -3.14
C VAL A 67 17.97 -3.46 -2.90
N TRP A 68 17.11 -3.45 -3.92
CA TRP A 68 15.76 -4.01 -3.80
C TRP A 68 15.81 -5.48 -3.35
N GLY A 69 16.66 -6.29 -3.99
CA GLY A 69 16.86 -7.70 -3.67
C GLY A 69 17.20 -7.95 -2.20
N ASN A 70 18.02 -7.09 -1.57
CA ASN A 70 18.38 -7.18 -0.15
C ASN A 70 17.20 -6.99 0.81
N TYR A 71 16.16 -6.26 0.40
CA TYR A 71 14.93 -6.06 1.18
C TYR A 71 13.83 -7.08 0.84
N HIS A 72 14.07 -7.91 -0.18
CA HIS A 72 13.28 -9.05 -0.61
C HIS A 72 11.87 -8.75 -1.14
N ARG A 73 11.03 -8.01 -0.42
CA ARG A 73 9.62 -7.74 -0.78
C ARG A 73 9.07 -6.49 -0.09
N CYS A 74 7.98 -5.97 -0.64
CA CYS A 74 7.23 -4.87 -0.05
C CYS A 74 6.23 -5.40 1.00
N THR A 75 6.12 -4.68 2.12
CA THR A 75 4.96 -4.75 3.03
C THR A 75 4.40 -3.33 3.21
N LEU A 76 3.13 -3.13 2.91
CA LEU A 76 2.41 -1.86 3.14
C LEU A 76 1.17 -2.19 3.98
N SER A 77 1.11 -1.69 5.22
CA SER A 77 0.15 -2.21 6.19
C SER A 77 -0.23 -1.21 7.27
N SER A 78 -1.52 -1.20 7.64
CA SER A 78 -2.00 -0.50 8.84
C SER A 78 -2.01 -1.39 10.10
N THR A 79 -1.74 -2.69 9.96
CA THR A 79 -1.93 -3.67 11.05
C THR A 79 -0.69 -4.51 11.37
N PHE A 80 0.37 -4.41 10.57
CA PHE A 80 1.50 -5.35 10.66
C PHE A 80 2.45 -5.04 11.84
N TRP A 81 2.69 -3.76 12.13
CA TRP A 81 3.61 -3.32 13.19
C TRP A 81 2.93 -2.97 14.52
N GLY A 82 1.62 -3.23 14.65
CA GLY A 82 0.89 -3.08 15.92
C GLY A 82 0.42 -1.66 16.26
N GLU A 83 0.71 -0.67 15.41
CA GLU A 83 0.09 0.65 15.46
C GLU A 83 -1.38 0.56 15.04
N ARG A 84 -2.29 1.29 15.69
CA ARG A 84 -3.70 1.39 15.25
C ARG A 84 -3.79 2.33 14.04
N GLY A 85 -3.21 1.92 12.91
CA GLY A 85 -3.28 2.63 11.65
C GLY A 85 -4.64 2.49 10.95
N GLY A 86 -4.70 2.84 9.67
CA GLY A 86 -5.89 2.74 8.82
C GLY A 86 -6.61 4.07 8.67
N PHE A 87 -7.77 4.06 8.00
CA PHE A 87 -8.46 5.29 7.65
C PHE A 87 -9.96 5.20 7.89
N ARG A 88 -10.55 6.33 8.26
CA ARG A 88 -11.98 6.43 8.51
C ARG A 88 -12.75 6.31 7.19
N ALA A 89 -13.58 5.28 7.09
CA ALA A 89 -14.49 5.04 5.97
C ALA A 89 -15.82 5.79 6.09
N GLY A 90 -16.20 6.15 7.32
CA GLY A 90 -17.41 6.91 7.64
C GLY A 90 -18.37 6.17 8.58
N PRO A 91 -19.59 6.68 8.77
CA PRO A 91 -20.51 6.14 9.78
C PRO A 91 -20.96 4.72 9.46
N LEU A 92 -21.03 3.84 10.46
CA LEU A 92 -21.49 2.45 10.30
C LEU A 92 -22.87 2.36 9.64
N ALA A 93 -23.78 3.28 9.98
CA ALA A 93 -25.13 3.33 9.42
C ALA A 93 -25.17 3.62 7.92
N GLN A 94 -24.09 4.16 7.35
CA GLN A 94 -23.98 4.49 5.92
C GLN A 94 -23.18 3.45 5.14
N LEU A 95 -22.53 2.51 5.82
CA LEU A 95 -21.73 1.49 5.18
C LEU A 95 -22.62 0.51 4.41
N SER A 96 -22.43 0.47 3.09
CA SER A 96 -23.03 -0.52 2.21
C SER A 96 -22.15 -0.71 0.98
N ALA A 97 -22.26 -1.85 0.31
CA ALA A 97 -21.51 -2.07 -0.93
C ALA A 97 -21.88 -1.05 -2.03
N ALA A 98 -23.13 -0.57 -2.06
CA ALA A 98 -23.55 0.47 -2.98
C ALA A 98 -22.91 1.83 -2.66
N ALA A 99 -22.75 2.18 -1.38
CA ALA A 99 -22.09 3.42 -0.98
C ALA A 99 -20.58 3.40 -1.24
N LEU A 100 -19.95 2.23 -1.19
CA LEU A 100 -18.52 2.06 -1.50
C LEU A 100 -18.22 1.99 -3.00
N ASP A 101 -19.21 1.69 -3.84
CA ASP A 101 -18.97 1.54 -5.27
C ASP A 101 -18.54 2.88 -5.91
N GLY A 102 -17.29 2.92 -6.37
CA GLY A 102 -16.66 4.10 -6.93
C GLY A 102 -16.08 5.07 -5.90
N ALA A 103 -16.27 4.83 -4.59
CA ALA A 103 -15.77 5.69 -3.53
C ALA A 103 -14.23 5.72 -3.52
N GLU A 104 -13.67 6.91 -3.32
CA GLU A 104 -12.23 7.15 -3.21
C GLU A 104 -11.92 7.85 -1.89
N PHE A 105 -10.91 7.34 -1.18
CA PHE A 105 -10.41 7.89 0.06
C PHE A 105 -9.02 8.46 -0.16
N VAL A 106 -8.82 9.70 0.31
CA VAL A 106 -7.50 10.34 0.36
C VAL A 106 -7.00 10.25 1.80
N VAL A 107 -5.82 9.66 2.00
CA VAL A 107 -5.24 9.40 3.32
C VAL A 107 -3.83 9.96 3.38
N ASP A 108 -3.43 10.49 4.54
CA ASP A 108 -2.13 11.11 4.80
C ASP A 108 -1.74 12.16 3.76
N PRO A 109 -2.56 13.22 3.55
CA PRO A 109 -2.17 14.33 2.68
C PRO A 109 -0.94 15.03 3.28
N VAL A 110 0.05 15.31 2.45
CA VAL A 110 1.30 15.95 2.88
C VAL A 110 1.62 17.17 2.00
N GLY A 111 2.43 18.08 2.53
CA GLY A 111 3.00 19.20 1.79
C GLY A 111 4.22 18.76 0.96
N GLU A 112 5.35 19.44 1.14
CA GLU A 112 6.58 19.11 0.41
C GLU A 112 7.34 17.92 1.03
N GLU A 113 7.31 17.77 2.35
CA GLU A 113 8.01 16.74 3.11
C GLU A 113 7.09 16.14 4.18
N ILE A 114 7.40 14.91 4.61
CA ILE A 114 6.68 14.22 5.69
C ILE A 114 7.21 14.72 7.04
N ASP A 115 6.37 15.44 7.77
CA ASP A 115 6.73 16.05 9.06
C ASP A 115 6.67 15.05 10.23
N ASP A 116 5.70 14.13 10.21
CA ASP A 116 5.49 13.12 11.25
C ASP A 116 5.27 11.75 10.62
N VAL A 117 6.23 10.84 10.84
CA VAL A 117 6.20 9.48 10.31
C VAL A 117 5.50 8.49 11.25
N GLU A 118 5.32 8.85 12.53
CA GLU A 118 4.74 7.98 13.55
C GLU A 118 3.20 7.96 13.50
N ASP A 119 2.60 9.03 12.97
CA ASP A 119 1.14 9.21 12.88
C ASP A 119 0.52 8.78 11.54
N LEU A 120 1.31 8.17 10.62
CA LEU A 120 0.82 7.74 9.31
C LEU A 120 -0.18 6.58 9.43
N ALA A 121 -1.18 6.55 8.55
CA ALA A 121 -2.18 5.48 8.54
C ALA A 121 -1.58 4.11 8.15
N PHE A 122 -0.47 4.10 7.42
CA PHE A 122 0.19 2.88 6.95
C PHE A 122 1.69 2.94 7.17
N GLY A 123 2.24 1.87 7.75
CA GLY A 123 3.68 1.62 7.70
C GLY A 123 4.08 1.04 6.33
N LEU A 124 5.31 1.32 5.91
CA LEU A 124 5.91 0.76 4.70
C LEU A 124 7.25 0.10 5.03
N TYR A 125 7.43 -1.12 4.52
CA TYR A 125 8.73 -1.76 4.38
C TYR A 125 8.99 -2.01 2.90
N LEU A 126 9.97 -1.32 2.32
CA LEU A 126 10.25 -1.35 0.88
C LEU A 126 11.74 -1.52 0.60
N LEU A 127 12.53 -0.48 0.90
CA LEU A 127 14.00 -0.46 0.89
C LEU A 127 14.52 -0.22 2.32
N GLY A 128 13.77 -0.70 3.30
CA GLY A 128 13.87 -0.34 4.70
C GLY A 128 12.52 0.07 5.25
N HIS A 129 12.50 0.61 6.48
CA HIS A 129 11.31 1.21 7.07
C HIS A 129 11.09 2.61 6.49
N ASP A 130 10.53 2.64 5.29
CA ASP A 130 10.23 3.85 4.53
C ASP A 130 8.81 4.35 4.85
N SER A 131 8.39 5.44 4.22
CA SER A 131 7.08 6.03 4.46
C SER A 131 6.29 6.17 3.17
N ALA A 132 4.99 5.88 3.24
CA ALA A 132 4.03 6.10 2.17
C ALA A 132 2.99 7.15 2.61
N VAL A 133 2.62 8.03 1.69
CA VAL A 133 1.73 9.18 1.93
C VAL A 133 0.92 9.51 0.68
N GLU A 134 0.00 10.47 0.76
CA GLU A 134 -0.92 10.87 -0.30
C GLU A 134 -1.66 9.67 -0.92
N HIS A 135 -2.10 8.74 -0.07
CA HIS A 135 -2.79 7.56 -0.54
C HIS A 135 -4.09 7.96 -1.23
N ARG A 136 -4.38 7.32 -2.35
CA ARG A 136 -5.70 7.31 -2.99
C ARG A 136 -6.16 5.87 -3.09
N ILE A 137 -7.24 5.55 -2.38
CA ILE A 137 -7.77 4.19 -2.28
C ILE A 137 -9.18 4.21 -2.83
N ARG A 138 -9.39 3.57 -3.98
CA ARG A 138 -10.68 3.52 -4.66
C ARG A 138 -11.23 2.11 -4.69
N PHE A 139 -12.50 1.98 -4.35
CA PHE A 139 -13.23 0.71 -4.34
C PHE A 139 -14.16 0.64 -5.54
N LEU A 140 -14.07 -0.42 -6.33
CA LEU A 140 -14.89 -0.64 -7.53
C LEU A 140 -15.67 -1.94 -7.36
N ARG A 141 -17.00 -1.86 -7.23
CA ARG A 141 -17.83 -3.04 -6.99
C ARG A 141 -17.89 -3.91 -8.23
N ARG A 142 -17.81 -5.23 -8.07
CA ARG A 142 -17.98 -6.20 -9.16
C ARG A 142 -19.46 -6.51 -9.35
N GLY A 143 -20.12 -5.76 -10.23
CA GLY A 143 -21.56 -5.87 -10.46
C GLY A 143 -22.33 -5.66 -9.15
N ASP A 144 -23.32 -6.52 -8.88
CA ASP A 144 -24.13 -6.45 -7.65
C ASP A 144 -23.59 -7.31 -6.49
N SER A 145 -22.32 -7.73 -6.55
CA SER A 145 -21.71 -8.59 -5.51
C SER A 145 -21.17 -7.80 -4.32
N GLU A 146 -20.86 -8.47 -3.21
CA GLU A 146 -20.11 -7.89 -2.08
C GLU A 146 -18.59 -8.01 -2.28
N ARG A 147 -18.12 -7.88 -3.52
CA ARG A 147 -16.69 -8.00 -3.88
C ARG A 147 -16.23 -6.82 -4.73
N PHE A 148 -14.98 -6.43 -4.53
CA PHE A 148 -14.42 -5.18 -5.04
C PHE A 148 -13.08 -5.41 -5.73
N ASP A 149 -12.83 -4.64 -6.78
CA ASP A 149 -11.47 -4.30 -7.17
C ASP A 149 -11.06 -3.06 -6.38
N ILE A 150 -9.86 -3.08 -5.81
CA ILE A 150 -9.28 -1.99 -5.04
C ILE A 150 -8.11 -1.44 -5.85
N LEU A 151 -8.20 -0.15 -6.17
CA LEU A 151 -7.11 0.62 -6.75
C LEU A 151 -6.47 1.44 -5.65
N TRP A 152 -5.18 1.25 -5.42
CA TRP A 152 -4.45 1.93 -4.36
C TRP A 152 -3.17 2.52 -4.90
N SER A 153 -3.06 3.85 -4.86
CA SER A 153 -1.82 4.55 -5.22
C SER A 153 -1.37 5.45 -4.07
N GLY A 154 -0.11 5.86 -4.10
CA GLY A 154 0.43 6.85 -3.18
C GLY A 154 1.82 7.28 -3.60
N ARG A 155 2.42 8.13 -2.78
CA ARG A 155 3.81 8.56 -2.90
C ARG A 155 4.66 7.94 -1.80
N ILE A 156 5.95 7.83 -2.06
CA ILE A 156 6.92 7.18 -1.18
C ILE A 156 8.09 8.13 -0.95
N ALA A 157 8.50 8.24 0.31
CA ALA A 157 9.73 8.88 0.74
C ALA A 157 10.66 7.81 1.34
N LEU A 158 11.96 7.88 1.03
CA LEU A 158 12.96 6.94 1.57
C LEU A 158 13.41 7.41 2.96
N THR A 159 12.46 7.44 3.91
CA THR A 159 12.67 7.94 5.26
C THR A 159 13.64 7.09 6.06
N TYR A 160 13.80 5.81 5.71
CA TYR A 160 14.79 4.93 6.33
C TYR A 160 16.23 5.48 6.22
N VAL A 161 16.53 6.17 5.11
CA VAL A 161 17.83 6.81 4.87
C VAL A 161 17.78 8.34 5.06
N GLY A 162 16.75 8.83 5.77
CA GLY A 162 16.60 10.24 6.14
C GLY A 162 16.12 11.16 5.00
N ARG A 163 15.47 10.62 3.96
CA ARG A 163 14.86 11.42 2.88
C ARG A 163 13.35 11.50 3.06
N TYR A 164 12.85 12.65 3.51
CA TYR A 164 11.45 12.87 3.89
C TYR A 164 10.57 13.44 2.77
N ARG A 165 11.19 13.87 1.66
CA ARG A 165 10.45 14.29 0.46
C ARG A 165 9.90 13.06 -0.28
N PRO A 166 8.60 13.00 -0.59
CA PRO A 166 7.99 11.82 -1.22
C PRO A 166 8.20 11.82 -2.74
N ASP A 167 9.43 11.60 -3.18
CA ASP A 167 9.84 11.70 -4.60
C ASP A 167 9.40 10.51 -5.46
N TYR A 168 9.00 9.39 -4.85
CA TYR A 168 8.64 8.17 -5.55
C TYR A 168 7.14 7.89 -5.50
N ARG A 169 6.67 6.93 -6.29
CA ARG A 169 5.25 6.57 -6.41
C ARG A 169 5.04 5.07 -6.49
N PHE A 170 3.89 4.64 -6.00
CA PHE A 170 3.41 3.29 -6.24
C PHE A 170 1.96 3.28 -6.72
N GLN A 171 1.61 2.20 -7.41
CA GLN A 171 0.24 1.88 -7.80
C GLN A 171 0.00 0.39 -7.62
N ALA A 172 -1.10 0.04 -6.98
CA ALA A 172 -1.54 -1.33 -6.78
C ALA A 172 -2.97 -1.52 -7.28
N ARG A 173 -3.22 -2.66 -7.91
CA ARG A 173 -4.54 -3.14 -8.26
C ARG A 173 -4.73 -4.50 -7.60
N ILE A 174 -5.72 -4.59 -6.73
CA ILE A 174 -6.11 -5.83 -6.06
C ILE A 174 -7.52 -6.17 -6.50
N GLU A 175 -7.69 -7.38 -6.96
CA GLU A 175 -8.89 -7.84 -7.61
C GLU A 175 -9.65 -8.80 -6.71
N ASP A 176 -10.97 -8.74 -6.85
CA ASP A 176 -11.86 -9.74 -6.27
C ASP A 176 -11.75 -9.81 -4.74
N VAL A 177 -11.73 -8.68 -4.05
CA VAL A 177 -11.62 -8.63 -2.59
C VAL A 177 -13.03 -8.64 -1.98
N PRO A 178 -13.36 -9.57 -1.06
CA PRO A 178 -14.63 -9.51 -0.35
C PRO A 178 -14.69 -8.28 0.56
N MET A 179 -15.85 -7.62 0.60
CA MET A 179 -16.11 -6.57 1.56
C MET A 179 -16.06 -7.12 2.98
N PRO A 180 -15.33 -6.48 3.92
CA PRO A 180 -15.27 -6.92 5.29
C PRO A 180 -16.58 -6.63 6.02
N THR A 181 -16.92 -7.52 6.94
CA THR A 181 -17.93 -7.21 7.97
C THR A 181 -17.27 -6.39 9.07
N PRO A 182 -17.77 -5.17 9.38
CA PRO A 182 -17.25 -4.39 10.49
C PRO A 182 -17.41 -5.13 11.80
N ARG A 183 -16.36 -5.09 12.63
CA ARG A 183 -16.38 -5.69 13.98
C ARG A 183 -16.07 -4.62 15.01
N SER A 184 -16.71 -4.70 16.17
CA SER A 184 -16.19 -4.01 17.34
C SER A 184 -14.86 -4.66 17.75
N PRO A 185 -13.87 -3.87 18.20
CA PRO A 185 -12.61 -4.40 18.71
C PRO A 185 -12.79 -5.35 19.90
#